data_AF-A0A351T6R5-F1
#
_entry.id   AF-A0A351T6R5-F1
#
_cell.length_a   1.000
_cell.length_b   1.000
_cell.length_c   1.000
_cell.angle_alpha   90.00
_cell.angle_beta   90.00
_cell.angle_gamma   90.00
#
_symmetry.space_group_name_H-M   'P 1'
#
loop_
_entity.id
_entity.type
_entity.pdbx_description
1 polymer ?
#
loop_
_entity_poly.entity_id
_entity_poly.type
_entity_poly.pdbx_seq_one_letter_code
_entity_poly.pdbx_strand_id
1 'polypeptide(L)'
;MGPRRVLFCLAALCWLVTGPVFAQEQVLGLRLGVHPDKTRIVLDLSGELPYSLFSLADPYRVVIDMPAVEWATGTGSAGAGGGLVAGYRFGLFRHDNSRVVLDLTQPAEVSKTFFLPAAAGKSVRLVIDLVPVDRAKFMAGAGFKGRMRVGDTVSGSSKGKAELPPPVIRSERITIVVDAGHGGVDPGAISRSGHYEKNIVLDVARRVQRHLVQSGRYRVVMTRETDVFVPLRERVNIARNAGADLFVSVHADSLRSAKVRGASVYSLSEKASDKEAAQLAAKENSSDVIAGISIGTETDDIVRSILIDLAQRETKNKSVRFAKLLLPELGGVGALLRNSHRYAGFRVLTAPDVPSVLVELGLLSNAADEKLLMSAGGRDKLAAAIFRAIDQYFADRQS
;
A
#
# COMPACT_ATOMS: atom_id res chain seq x y z
N MET A 1 -7.31 -80.41 -9.02
CA MET A 1 -8.15 -79.19 -8.98
C MET A 1 -7.91 -78.47 -7.67
N GLY A 2 -7.58 -77.17 -7.73
CA GLY A 2 -7.52 -76.26 -6.59
C GLY A 2 -6.19 -75.50 -6.44
N PRO A 3 -5.93 -74.42 -7.18
CA PRO A 3 -4.81 -73.55 -6.87
C PRO A 3 -5.15 -72.63 -5.68
N ARG A 4 -4.35 -72.72 -4.62
CA ARG A 4 -4.35 -71.80 -3.46
C ARG A 4 -3.95 -70.39 -3.92
N ARG A 5 -4.85 -69.42 -3.81
CA ARG A 5 -4.56 -67.99 -4.01
C ARG A 5 -3.89 -67.44 -2.75
N VAL A 6 -2.62 -67.03 -2.87
CA VAL A 6 -1.91 -66.24 -1.86
C VAL A 6 -2.28 -64.78 -2.07
N LEU A 7 -2.95 -64.18 -1.09
CA LEU A 7 -3.35 -62.77 -1.08
C LEU A 7 -2.18 -61.95 -0.53
N PHE A 8 -1.48 -61.19 -1.38
CA PHE A 8 -0.49 -60.20 -0.95
C PHE A 8 -1.21 -58.94 -0.47
N CYS A 9 -1.22 -58.70 0.84
CA CYS A 9 -1.63 -57.41 1.42
C CYS A 9 -0.49 -56.40 1.24
N LEU A 10 -0.65 -55.46 0.31
CA LEU A 10 0.15 -54.23 0.24
C LEU A 10 -0.24 -53.31 1.41
N ALA A 11 0.57 -53.27 2.46
CA ALA A 11 0.51 -52.23 3.47
C ALA A 11 1.19 -50.96 2.92
N ALA A 12 0.39 -50.00 2.43
CA ALA A 12 0.88 -48.68 2.09
C ALA A 12 1.14 -47.89 3.38
N LEU A 13 2.42 -47.70 3.72
CA LEU A 13 2.85 -46.90 4.85
C LEU A 13 2.77 -45.41 4.48
N CYS A 14 1.64 -44.77 4.76
CA CYS A 14 1.49 -43.31 4.66
C CYS A 14 2.37 -42.63 5.72
N TRP A 15 3.51 -42.08 5.32
CA TRP A 15 4.25 -41.11 6.11
C TRP A 15 3.48 -39.78 6.10
N LEU A 16 2.71 -39.54 7.16
CA LEU A 16 2.17 -38.23 7.49
C LEU A 16 3.34 -37.31 7.87
N VAL A 17 3.76 -36.45 6.93
CA VAL A 17 4.67 -35.34 7.24
C VAL A 17 3.86 -34.32 8.04
N THR A 18 3.87 -34.43 9.36
CA THR A 18 3.41 -33.38 10.26
C THR A 18 4.49 -32.30 10.29
N GLY A 19 4.35 -31.27 9.46
CA GLY A 19 5.12 -30.05 9.62
C GLY A 19 4.80 -29.38 10.98
N PRO A 20 5.73 -28.59 11.55
CA PRO A 20 5.43 -27.84 12.76
C PRO A 20 4.27 -26.89 12.50
N VAL A 21 3.15 -27.13 13.18
CA VAL A 21 2.04 -26.18 13.27
C VAL A 21 2.53 -25.07 14.19
N PHE A 22 2.94 -23.93 13.62
CA PHE A 22 3.12 -22.73 14.42
C PHE A 22 1.75 -22.35 14.98
N ALA A 23 1.60 -22.36 16.31
CA ALA A 23 0.40 -21.86 16.94
C ALA A 23 0.22 -20.39 16.52
N GLN A 24 -0.89 -20.08 15.88
CA GLN A 24 -1.19 -18.73 15.46
C GLN A 24 -1.43 -17.89 16.72
N GLU A 25 -0.76 -16.74 16.83
CA GLU A 25 -0.96 -15.83 17.98
C GLU A 25 -2.44 -15.45 18.09
N GLN A 26 -2.94 -15.36 19.31
CA GLN A 26 -4.35 -15.13 19.62
C GLN A 26 -4.53 -13.85 20.43
N VAL A 27 -5.59 -13.11 20.11
CA VAL A 27 -6.15 -12.11 21.01
C VAL A 27 -7.31 -12.76 21.78
N LEU A 28 -7.10 -12.92 23.07
CA LEU A 28 -8.00 -13.58 24.00
C LEU A 28 -9.12 -12.65 24.48
N GLY A 29 -8.86 -11.34 24.50
CA GLY A 29 -9.84 -10.35 24.91
C GLY A 29 -9.35 -8.91 24.78
N LEU A 30 -10.31 -7.97 24.78
CA LEU A 30 -10.09 -6.53 24.81
C LEU A 30 -10.91 -5.94 25.95
N ARG A 31 -10.27 -5.15 26.83
CA ARG A 31 -10.91 -4.51 27.96
C ARG A 31 -10.61 -3.02 28.01
N LEU A 32 -11.59 -2.23 28.44
CA LEU A 32 -11.47 -0.80 28.68
C LEU A 32 -11.55 -0.53 30.19
N GLY A 33 -10.61 0.24 30.72
CA GLY A 33 -10.59 0.76 32.08
C GLY A 33 -10.69 2.28 32.07
N VAL A 34 -11.76 2.83 32.63
CA VAL A 34 -11.96 4.28 32.71
C VAL A 34 -11.40 4.80 34.03
N HIS A 35 -10.46 5.74 33.95
CA HIS A 35 -9.87 6.45 35.08
C HIS A 35 -10.15 7.95 34.97
N PRO A 36 -9.96 8.74 36.04
CA PRO A 36 -10.26 10.18 36.01
C PRO A 36 -9.47 10.97 34.95
N ASP A 37 -8.21 10.59 34.71
CA ASP A 37 -7.26 11.29 33.82
C ASP A 37 -7.02 10.58 32.49
N LYS A 38 -7.48 9.32 32.36
CA LYS A 38 -7.17 8.48 31.19
C LYS A 38 -8.18 7.37 30.95
N THR A 39 -8.18 6.85 29.73
CA THR A 39 -8.82 5.57 29.39
C THR A 39 -7.75 4.56 29.03
N ARG A 40 -7.71 3.45 29.76
CA ARG A 40 -6.76 2.35 29.56
C ARG A 40 -7.40 1.27 28.69
N ILE A 41 -6.70 0.85 27.65
CA ILE A 41 -7.05 -0.28 26.80
C ILE A 41 -6.08 -1.41 27.13
N VAL A 42 -6.63 -2.61 27.31
CA VAL A 42 -5.85 -3.83 27.58
C VAL A 42 -6.24 -4.89 26.57
N LEU A 43 -5.27 -5.36 25.79
CA LEU A 43 -5.40 -6.54 24.95
C LEU A 43 -4.77 -7.72 25.69
N ASP A 44 -5.56 -8.77 25.93
CA ASP A 44 -5.10 -10.04 26.47
C ASP A 44 -4.62 -10.92 25.30
N LEU A 45 -3.35 -11.34 25.30
CA LEU A 45 -2.65 -11.98 24.18
C LEU A 45 -2.04 -13.33 24.59
N SER A 46 -1.97 -14.29 23.66
CA SER A 46 -1.25 -15.56 23.88
C SER A 46 0.26 -15.37 24.05
N GLY A 47 0.84 -14.34 23.42
CA GLY A 47 2.26 -14.04 23.43
C GLY A 47 2.55 -12.56 23.14
N GLU A 48 3.81 -12.16 23.25
CA GLU A 48 4.24 -10.84 22.78
C GLU A 48 4.36 -10.84 21.26
N LEU A 49 3.81 -9.80 20.61
CA LEU A 49 3.79 -9.69 19.16
C LEU A 49 4.09 -8.25 18.72
N PRO A 50 4.70 -8.04 17.53
CA PRO A 50 4.93 -6.70 17.02
C PRO A 50 3.61 -6.03 16.65
N TYR A 51 3.48 -4.73 16.94
CA TYR A 51 2.28 -3.96 16.63
C TYR A 51 2.62 -2.57 16.10
N SER A 52 1.68 -1.95 15.38
CA SER A 52 1.75 -0.54 15.01
C SER A 52 0.62 0.20 15.67
N LEU A 53 0.90 1.37 16.21
CA LEU A 53 -0.10 2.21 16.85
C LEU A 53 -0.09 3.60 16.24
N PHE A 54 -1.26 4.09 15.85
CA PHE A 54 -1.40 5.40 15.23
C PHE A 54 -2.80 5.96 15.39
N SER A 55 -2.93 7.28 15.27
CA SER A 55 -4.22 7.97 15.35
C SER A 55 -4.70 8.43 13.98
N LEU A 56 -6.02 8.44 13.77
CA LEU A 56 -6.66 9.00 12.57
C LEU A 56 -7.60 10.14 13.01
N ALA A 57 -7.65 11.21 12.24
CA ALA A 57 -8.63 12.28 12.41
C ALA A 57 -9.92 12.00 11.59
N ASP A 58 -11.01 12.67 11.94
CA ASP A 58 -12.23 12.72 11.15
C ASP A 58 -12.82 11.34 10.73
N PRO A 59 -13.46 10.58 11.65
CA PRO A 59 -13.56 10.85 13.10
C PRO A 59 -12.27 10.45 13.84
N TYR A 60 -12.08 11.04 15.03
CA TYR A 60 -10.93 10.73 15.90
C TYR A 60 -10.90 9.25 16.23
N ARG A 61 -9.80 8.59 15.89
CA ARG A 61 -9.61 7.15 16.08
C ARG A 61 -8.20 6.85 16.55
N VAL A 62 -8.04 5.77 17.28
CA VAL A 62 -6.75 5.12 17.53
C VAL A 62 -6.80 3.72 16.94
N VAL A 63 -5.77 3.38 16.16
CA VAL A 63 -5.67 2.12 15.42
C VAL A 63 -4.47 1.32 15.93
N ILE A 64 -4.70 0.03 16.13
CA ILE A 64 -3.67 -0.94 16.50
C ILE A 64 -3.63 -2.01 15.41
N ASP A 65 -2.53 -2.06 14.67
CA ASP A 65 -2.25 -3.10 13.67
C ASP A 65 -1.30 -4.14 14.24
N MET A 66 -1.56 -5.41 13.95
CA MET A 66 -0.76 -6.56 14.38
C MET A 66 -0.75 -7.63 13.27
N PRO A 67 0.23 -8.56 13.25
CA PRO A 67 0.16 -9.75 12.42
C PRO A 67 -1.21 -10.45 12.50
N ALA A 68 -1.54 -11.28 11.51
CA ALA A 68 -2.78 -12.04 11.51
C ALA A 68 -2.89 -12.92 12.77
N VAL A 69 -3.73 -12.48 13.71
CA VAL A 69 -4.08 -13.21 14.93
C VAL A 69 -5.45 -13.85 14.82
N GLU A 70 -5.64 -14.97 15.52
CA GLU A 70 -6.97 -15.50 15.79
C GLU A 70 -7.65 -14.69 16.90
N TRP A 71 -8.97 -14.54 16.82
CA TRP A 71 -9.75 -13.83 17.82
C TRP A 71 -10.58 -14.85 18.61
N ALA A 72 -10.23 -15.08 19.88
CA ALA A 72 -10.96 -16.02 20.73
C ALA A 72 -12.44 -15.61 20.93
N THR A 73 -12.73 -14.32 20.75
CA THR A 73 -14.06 -13.70 20.82
C THR A 73 -14.83 -13.72 19.49
N GLY A 74 -14.33 -14.40 18.45
CA GLY A 74 -14.89 -14.38 17.09
C GLY A 74 -14.38 -13.24 16.20
N THR A 75 -14.45 -13.42 14.88
CA THR A 75 -13.94 -12.47 13.87
C THR A 75 -14.95 -11.37 13.55
N GLY A 76 -14.51 -10.11 13.44
CA GLY A 76 -15.35 -8.99 12.99
C GLY A 76 -16.24 -8.37 14.07
N SER A 77 -15.93 -8.63 15.34
CA SER A 77 -16.73 -8.16 16.48
C SER A 77 -16.48 -6.68 16.80
N ALA A 78 -17.50 -6.04 17.35
CA ALA A 78 -17.46 -4.69 17.88
C ALA A 78 -17.95 -4.69 19.33
N GLY A 79 -17.49 -3.73 20.12
CA GLY A 79 -17.90 -3.59 21.52
C GLY A 79 -18.22 -2.15 21.90
N ALA A 80 -18.97 -2.01 22.99
CA ALA A 80 -19.34 -0.71 23.54
C ALA A 80 -18.11 0.04 24.07
N GLY A 81 -18.13 1.37 23.95
CA GLY A 81 -17.08 2.24 24.44
C GLY A 81 -17.10 2.47 25.96
N GLY A 82 -16.14 3.26 26.41
CA GLY A 82 -16.00 3.76 27.78
C GLY A 82 -14.96 4.88 27.85
N GLY A 83 -15.25 5.95 28.59
CA GLY A 83 -14.35 7.09 28.73
C GLY A 83 -14.07 7.81 27.41
N LEU A 84 -12.81 7.82 26.98
CA LEU A 84 -12.36 8.45 25.73
C LEU A 84 -12.68 7.63 24.48
N VAL A 85 -13.09 6.37 24.64
CA VAL A 85 -13.45 5.47 23.52
C VAL A 85 -14.96 5.45 23.38
N ALA A 86 -15.50 5.91 22.25
CA ALA A 86 -16.93 5.86 21.93
C ALA A 86 -17.39 4.45 21.58
N GLY A 87 -16.52 3.68 20.95
CA GLY A 87 -16.75 2.28 20.58
C GLY A 87 -15.49 1.70 19.95
N TYR A 88 -15.47 0.39 19.76
CA TYR A 88 -14.35 -0.25 19.09
C TYR A 88 -14.79 -1.39 18.19
N ARG A 89 -13.98 -1.66 17.17
CA ARG A 89 -14.14 -2.78 16.24
C ARG A 89 -12.81 -3.47 16.01
N PHE A 90 -12.84 -4.78 15.79
CA PHE A 90 -11.63 -5.53 15.52
C PHE A 90 -11.88 -6.71 14.57
N GLY A 91 -10.80 -7.16 13.94
CA GLY A 91 -10.85 -8.33 13.08
C GLY A 91 -9.66 -8.42 12.13
N LEU A 92 -9.73 -9.40 11.23
CA LEU A 92 -8.78 -9.53 10.13
C LEU A 92 -8.96 -8.34 9.18
N PHE A 93 -7.89 -7.57 8.97
CA PHE A 93 -7.90 -6.42 8.06
C PHE A 93 -7.32 -6.79 6.69
N ARG A 94 -6.30 -7.66 6.67
CA ARG A 94 -5.65 -8.26 5.48
C ARG A 94 -5.22 -9.68 5.81
N HIS A 95 -4.85 -10.46 4.80
CA HIS A 95 -4.44 -11.86 4.95
C HIS A 95 -3.38 -12.09 6.05
N ASP A 96 -2.47 -11.14 6.26
CA ASP A 96 -1.35 -11.20 7.19
C ASP A 96 -1.45 -10.20 8.35
N ASN A 97 -2.57 -9.47 8.49
CA ASN A 97 -2.69 -8.37 9.45
C ASN A 97 -4.10 -8.25 10.05
N SER A 98 -4.17 -8.30 11.38
CA SER A 98 -5.36 -7.99 12.16
C SER A 98 -5.32 -6.54 12.65
N ARG A 99 -6.50 -5.93 12.83
CA ARG A 99 -6.64 -4.52 13.24
C ARG A 99 -7.66 -4.36 14.35
N VAL A 100 -7.34 -3.51 15.31
CA VAL A 100 -8.29 -2.91 16.27
C VAL A 100 -8.44 -1.43 15.91
N VAL A 101 -9.67 -0.94 15.86
CA VAL A 101 -9.98 0.49 15.71
C VAL A 101 -10.82 0.93 16.90
N LEU A 102 -10.32 1.92 17.62
CA LEU A 102 -11.00 2.61 18.72
C LEU A 102 -11.54 3.93 18.16
N ASP A 103 -12.85 4.08 18.06
CA ASP A 103 -13.48 5.37 17.75
C ASP A 103 -13.49 6.21 19.04
N LEU A 104 -13.03 7.45 18.99
CA LEU A 104 -12.85 8.30 20.17
C LEU A 104 -14.00 9.31 20.34
N THR A 105 -14.35 9.62 21.58
CA THR A 105 -15.35 10.65 21.92
C THR A 105 -14.82 12.07 21.74
N GLN A 106 -13.50 12.25 21.85
CA GLN A 106 -12.80 13.53 21.72
C GLN A 106 -11.31 13.27 21.34
N PRO A 107 -10.53 14.31 20.97
CA PRO A 107 -9.12 14.12 20.68
C PRO A 107 -8.36 13.55 21.90
N ALA A 108 -7.63 12.46 21.68
CA ALA A 108 -6.83 11.80 22.71
C ALA A 108 -5.54 11.24 22.11
N GLU A 109 -4.43 11.31 22.85
CA GLU A 109 -3.16 10.73 22.44
C GLU A 109 -2.81 9.50 23.28
N VAL A 110 -1.99 8.61 22.73
CA VAL A 110 -1.38 7.53 23.53
C VAL A 110 -0.27 8.10 24.38
N SER A 111 -0.50 8.17 25.69
CA SER A 111 0.50 8.63 26.66
C SER A 111 1.47 7.53 27.04
N LYS A 112 1.03 6.28 27.04
CA LYS A 112 1.86 5.14 27.43
C LYS A 112 1.46 3.86 26.72
N THR A 113 2.45 3.05 26.36
CA THR A 113 2.25 1.69 25.86
C THR A 113 3.32 0.76 26.43
N PHE A 114 2.94 -0.44 26.88
CA PHE A 114 3.86 -1.43 27.44
C PHE A 114 3.21 -2.82 27.53
N PHE A 115 4.03 -3.86 27.55
CA PHE A 115 3.59 -5.22 27.87
C PHE A 115 3.64 -5.48 29.38
N LEU A 116 2.67 -6.23 29.87
CA LEU A 116 2.76 -6.91 31.17
C LEU A 116 2.96 -8.41 30.89
N PRO A 117 4.03 -9.02 31.45
CA PRO A 117 4.27 -10.44 31.26
C PRO A 117 3.17 -11.29 31.90
N ALA A 118 3.07 -12.53 31.42
CA ALA A 118 2.17 -13.52 32.00
C ALA A 118 2.55 -13.76 33.48
N ALA A 119 1.55 -13.75 34.36
CA ALA A 119 1.74 -14.02 35.79
C ALA A 119 0.50 -14.70 36.38
N ALA A 120 0.69 -15.74 37.20
CA ALA A 120 -0.36 -16.43 37.95
C ALA A 120 -1.58 -16.85 37.10
N GLY A 121 -1.34 -17.55 35.98
CA GLY A 121 -2.41 -18.07 35.10
C GLY A 121 -3.07 -17.02 34.20
N LYS A 122 -2.53 -15.79 34.11
CA LYS A 122 -3.02 -14.73 33.22
C LYS A 122 -2.15 -14.62 31.98
N SER A 123 -2.79 -14.27 30.86
CA SER A 123 -2.17 -14.03 29.55
C SER A 123 -1.23 -12.82 29.54
N VAL A 124 -0.38 -12.74 28.51
CA VAL A 124 0.40 -11.53 28.20
C VAL A 124 -0.58 -10.38 27.94
N ARG A 125 -0.26 -9.16 28.38
CA ARG A 125 -1.15 -8.01 28.21
C ARG A 125 -0.44 -6.84 27.55
N LEU A 126 -0.93 -6.40 26.40
CA LEU A 126 -0.55 -5.11 25.83
C LEU A 126 -1.45 -4.03 26.45
N VAL A 127 -0.84 -3.09 27.16
CA VAL A 127 -1.52 -1.97 27.81
C VAL A 127 -1.27 -0.69 27.04
N ILE A 128 -2.33 0.07 26.77
CA ILE A 128 -2.30 1.36 26.06
C ILE A 128 -3.12 2.37 26.88
N ASP A 129 -2.51 3.47 27.28
CA ASP A 129 -3.17 4.56 28.00
C ASP A 129 -3.47 5.71 27.05
N LEU A 130 -4.74 6.11 26.96
CA LEU A 130 -5.20 7.31 26.26
C LEU A 130 -5.47 8.44 27.24
N VAL A 131 -4.93 9.62 26.95
CA VAL A 131 -5.21 10.87 27.70
C VAL A 131 -5.85 11.89 26.76
N PRO A 132 -6.80 12.70 27.24
CA PRO A 132 -7.39 13.74 26.41
C PRO A 132 -6.33 14.78 26.07
N VAL A 133 -6.39 15.30 24.84
CA VAL A 133 -5.54 16.38 24.38
C VAL A 133 -6.37 17.41 23.63
N ASP A 134 -5.83 18.60 23.44
CA ASP A 134 -6.45 19.54 22.51
C ASP A 134 -6.36 19.02 21.06
N ARG A 135 -7.24 19.55 20.21
CA ARG A 135 -7.32 19.15 18.80
C ARG A 135 -6.00 19.39 18.07
N ALA A 136 -5.31 20.50 18.31
CA ALA A 136 -4.08 20.82 17.59
C ALA A 136 -2.98 19.79 17.89
N LYS A 137 -2.83 19.41 19.16
CA LYS A 137 -1.91 18.38 19.62
C LYS A 137 -2.27 17.01 19.05
N PHE A 138 -3.56 16.65 19.02
CA PHE A 138 -4.00 15.41 18.37
C PHE A 138 -3.63 15.40 16.88
N MET A 139 -3.92 16.48 16.16
CA MET A 139 -3.65 16.57 14.72
C MET A 139 -2.15 16.49 14.40
N ALA A 140 -1.29 17.05 15.26
CA ALA A 140 0.17 16.91 15.14
C ALA A 140 0.67 15.48 15.45
N GLY A 141 -0.08 14.73 16.26
CA GLY A 141 0.22 13.33 16.59
C GLY A 141 -0.37 12.30 15.61
N ALA A 142 -1.39 12.68 14.85
CA ALA A 142 -2.16 11.81 13.97
C ALA A 142 -1.38 11.39 12.71
N GLY A 143 -1.66 10.19 12.21
CA GLY A 143 -0.98 9.56 11.08
C GLY A 143 -0.14 8.35 11.48
N PHE A 144 0.16 7.49 10.48
CA PHE A 144 0.96 6.29 10.67
C PHE A 144 2.44 6.62 10.85
N LYS A 145 3.02 6.27 11.99
CA LYS A 145 4.44 6.55 12.33
C LYS A 145 5.39 5.35 12.14
N GLY A 146 4.93 4.25 11.53
CA GLY A 146 5.71 3.02 11.35
C GLY A 146 5.30 1.88 12.30
N ARG A 147 5.85 0.67 12.08
CA ARG A 147 5.69 -0.48 12.99
C ARG A 147 6.55 -0.23 14.25
N MET A 148 5.92 -0.23 15.43
CA MET A 148 6.66 -0.21 16.70
C MET A 148 7.18 -1.63 16.98
N ARG A 149 8.45 -1.75 17.36
CA ARG A 149 9.02 -3.06 17.70
C ARG A 149 8.85 -3.32 19.20
N VAL A 150 8.78 -4.60 19.56
CA VAL A 150 8.82 -5.04 20.96
C VAL A 150 10.13 -4.51 21.56
N GLY A 151 10.03 -3.61 22.54
CA GLY A 151 11.16 -2.96 23.20
C GLY A 151 11.26 -1.43 23.02
N ASP A 152 10.46 -0.81 22.14
CA ASP A 152 10.47 0.65 21.97
C ASP A 152 9.74 1.34 23.14
N THR A 153 10.46 1.66 24.22
CA THR A 153 9.98 2.63 25.21
C THR A 153 9.98 4.02 24.57
N VAL A 154 8.80 4.60 24.39
CA VAL A 154 8.64 6.00 23.95
C VAL A 154 9.15 6.91 25.06
N SER A 155 10.43 7.30 24.98
CA SER A 155 10.97 8.46 25.68
C SER A 155 11.21 9.55 24.65
N GLY A 156 10.59 10.70 24.88
CA GLY A 156 10.45 11.76 23.89
C GLY A 156 11.75 12.44 23.45
N SER A 157 11.56 13.20 22.37
CA SER A 157 12.44 14.26 21.86
C SER A 157 13.84 13.84 21.39
N SER A 158 14.01 13.80 20.07
CA SER A 158 15.25 14.28 19.47
C SER A 158 14.95 15.01 18.16
N LYS A 159 15.20 16.33 18.18
CA LYS A 159 15.47 17.11 16.98
C LYS A 159 16.70 16.51 16.30
N GLY A 160 16.49 15.64 15.32
CA GLY A 160 17.54 15.14 14.43
C GLY A 160 17.55 15.94 13.15
N LYS A 161 18.68 16.58 12.82
CA LYS A 161 18.95 17.11 11.47
C LYS A 161 18.67 16.00 10.45
N ALA A 162 18.05 16.37 9.32
CA ALA A 162 17.84 15.46 8.20
C ALA A 162 19.19 14.98 7.67
N GLU A 163 19.62 13.82 8.14
CA GLU A 163 20.75 13.09 7.60
C GLU A 163 20.28 12.42 6.31
N LEU A 164 21.06 12.57 5.24
CA LEU A 164 20.79 11.94 3.96
C LEU A 164 20.65 10.43 4.18
N PRO A 165 19.61 9.77 3.62
CA PRO A 165 19.47 8.34 3.77
C PRO A 165 20.71 7.64 3.20
N PRO A 166 21.19 6.57 3.85
CA PRO A 166 22.38 5.86 3.42
C PRO A 166 22.21 5.35 1.99
N PRO A 167 23.29 5.28 1.20
CA PRO A 167 23.23 4.77 -0.17
C PRO A 167 22.70 3.34 -0.17
N VAL A 168 21.59 3.12 -0.88
CA VAL A 168 21.02 1.79 -1.08
C VAL A 168 22.02 0.95 -1.89
N ILE A 169 22.40 -0.22 -1.36
CA ILE A 169 23.24 -1.19 -2.07
C ILE A 169 22.50 -1.60 -3.34
N ARG A 170 23.05 -1.24 -4.51
CA ARG A 170 22.44 -1.57 -5.81
C ARG A 170 22.63 -3.06 -6.12
N SER A 171 21.52 -3.75 -6.36
CA SER A 171 21.49 -5.10 -6.92
C SER A 171 22.14 -5.11 -8.31
N GLU A 172 22.87 -6.17 -8.68
CA GLU A 172 23.42 -6.33 -10.04
C GLU A 172 22.32 -6.41 -11.12
N ARG A 173 21.09 -6.82 -10.74
CA ARG A 173 19.92 -6.80 -11.63
C ARG A 173 19.15 -5.49 -11.51
N ILE A 174 18.72 -4.97 -12.66
CA ILE A 174 17.87 -3.79 -12.79
C ILE A 174 16.55 -4.06 -12.06
N THR A 175 16.21 -3.19 -11.09
CA THR A 175 15.02 -3.37 -10.25
C THR A 175 13.88 -2.49 -10.75
N ILE A 176 12.78 -3.11 -11.15
CA ILE A 176 11.56 -2.43 -11.60
C ILE A 176 10.50 -2.56 -10.52
N VAL A 177 9.94 -1.45 -10.07
CA VAL A 177 8.78 -1.47 -9.18
C VAL A 177 7.54 -1.16 -10.00
N VAL A 178 6.58 -2.07 -9.96
CA VAL A 178 5.29 -1.93 -10.64
C VAL A 178 4.22 -1.71 -9.58
N ASP A 179 3.57 -0.56 -9.67
CA ASP A 179 2.52 -0.16 -8.75
C ASP A 179 1.15 -0.33 -9.40
N ALA A 180 0.30 -1.13 -8.77
CA ALA A 180 -1.11 -1.25 -9.16
C ALA A 180 -1.92 -0.22 -8.37
N GLY A 181 -2.45 0.81 -9.04
CA GLY A 181 -3.24 1.87 -8.41
C GLY A 181 -4.39 1.36 -7.54
N HIS A 182 -4.78 2.15 -6.53
CA HIS A 182 -5.91 1.85 -5.62
C HIS A 182 -5.76 0.51 -4.86
N GLY A 183 -6.88 -0.12 -4.48
CA GLY A 183 -6.92 -1.44 -3.84
C GLY A 183 -7.69 -1.44 -2.52
N GLY A 184 -8.23 -2.60 -2.14
CA GLY A 184 -9.02 -2.77 -0.93
C GLY A 184 -10.24 -1.84 -0.92
N VAL A 185 -10.27 -0.93 0.06
CA VAL A 185 -11.36 0.04 0.28
C VAL A 185 -11.44 1.13 -0.78
N ASP A 186 -10.35 1.39 -1.52
CA ASP A 186 -10.35 2.35 -2.63
C ASP A 186 -10.60 1.58 -3.94
N PRO A 187 -11.79 1.71 -4.56
CA PRO A 187 -12.12 1.04 -5.82
C PRO A 187 -11.44 1.67 -7.04
N GLY A 188 -10.93 2.91 -6.91
CA GLY A 188 -10.62 3.77 -8.05
C GLY A 188 -11.88 4.15 -8.85
N ALA A 189 -11.70 4.45 -10.12
CA ALA A 189 -12.80 4.67 -11.06
C ALA A 189 -13.68 3.42 -11.21
N ILE A 190 -14.96 3.66 -11.48
CA ILE A 190 -15.93 2.62 -11.80
C ILE A 190 -16.25 2.74 -13.29
N SER A 191 -16.07 1.66 -14.03
CA SER A 191 -16.36 1.61 -15.46
C SER A 191 -17.85 1.72 -15.75
N ARG A 192 -18.22 1.97 -17.02
CA ARG A 192 -19.63 2.09 -17.43
C ARG A 192 -20.44 0.82 -17.14
N SER A 193 -19.78 -0.33 -17.22
CA SER A 193 -20.35 -1.65 -16.92
C SER A 193 -20.19 -2.08 -15.46
N GLY A 194 -19.69 -1.20 -14.58
CA GLY A 194 -19.62 -1.45 -13.13
C GLY A 194 -18.36 -2.18 -12.65
N HIS A 195 -17.31 -2.26 -13.47
CA HIS A 195 -16.04 -2.86 -13.06
C HIS A 195 -15.15 -1.83 -12.36
N TYR A 196 -14.48 -2.25 -11.29
CA TYR A 196 -13.57 -1.40 -10.53
C TYR A 196 -12.19 -1.33 -11.15
N GLU A 197 -11.66 -0.11 -11.25
CA GLU A 197 -10.30 0.19 -11.71
C GLU A 197 -9.25 -0.67 -10.98
N LYS A 198 -9.32 -0.75 -9.65
CA LYS A 198 -8.37 -1.50 -8.82
C LYS A 198 -8.13 -2.94 -9.27
N ASN A 199 -9.14 -3.59 -9.86
CA ASN A 199 -9.07 -4.97 -10.32
C ASN A 199 -8.40 -5.07 -11.70
N ILE A 200 -8.72 -4.11 -12.57
CA ILE A 200 -8.21 -4.02 -13.95
C ILE A 200 -6.71 -3.73 -13.90
N VAL A 201 -6.31 -2.72 -13.12
CA VAL A 201 -4.92 -2.30 -13.01
C VAL A 201 -4.06 -3.33 -12.29
N LEU A 202 -4.60 -4.08 -11.31
CA LEU A 202 -3.90 -5.20 -10.69
C LEU A 202 -3.61 -6.32 -11.69
N ASP A 203 -4.59 -6.66 -12.53
CA ASP A 203 -4.38 -7.68 -13.57
C ASP A 203 -3.32 -7.24 -14.58
N VAL A 204 -3.38 -5.99 -15.08
CA VAL A 204 -2.38 -5.47 -16.00
C VAL A 204 -0.99 -5.43 -15.35
N ALA A 205 -0.88 -4.95 -14.10
CA ALA A 205 0.38 -4.90 -13.38
C ALA A 205 1.01 -6.30 -13.19
N ARG A 206 0.21 -7.32 -12.84
CA ARG A 206 0.66 -8.72 -12.78
C ARG A 206 1.10 -9.24 -14.15
N ARG A 207 0.45 -8.83 -15.25
CA ARG A 207 0.91 -9.18 -16.60
C ARG A 207 2.25 -8.52 -16.94
N VAL A 208 2.45 -7.25 -16.58
CA VAL A 208 3.74 -6.57 -16.71
C VAL A 208 4.82 -7.30 -15.93
N GLN A 209 4.55 -7.66 -14.67
CA GLN A 209 5.44 -8.47 -13.84
C GLN A 209 5.82 -9.78 -14.53
N ARG A 210 4.84 -10.54 -15.06
CA ARG A 210 5.12 -11.80 -15.79
C ARG A 210 6.05 -11.58 -16.98
N HIS A 211 5.79 -10.59 -17.84
CA HIS A 211 6.66 -10.29 -18.99
C HIS A 211 8.08 -9.93 -18.55
N LEU A 212 8.22 -9.07 -17.54
CA LEU A 212 9.53 -8.67 -17.00
C LEU A 212 10.29 -9.86 -16.37
N VAL A 213 9.63 -10.68 -15.57
CA VAL A 213 10.24 -11.87 -14.94
C VAL A 213 10.65 -12.90 -15.99
N GLN A 214 9.80 -13.15 -16.99
CA GLN A 214 10.07 -14.11 -18.07
C GLN A 214 11.28 -13.71 -18.93
N SER A 215 11.58 -12.42 -19.05
CA SER A 215 12.79 -11.96 -19.75
C SER A 215 14.10 -12.35 -19.06
N GLY A 216 14.06 -12.65 -17.75
CA GLY A 216 15.24 -12.95 -16.93
C GLY A 216 16.14 -11.76 -16.59
N ARG A 217 15.89 -10.57 -17.17
CA ARG A 217 16.74 -9.37 -17.02
C ARG A 217 16.45 -8.56 -15.76
N TYR A 218 15.23 -8.64 -15.23
CA TYR A 218 14.72 -7.73 -14.22
C TYR A 218 14.45 -8.42 -12.89
N ARG A 219 14.76 -7.71 -11.81
CA ARG A 219 14.12 -7.95 -10.50
C ARG A 219 12.85 -7.10 -10.46
N VAL A 220 11.70 -7.73 -10.21
CA VAL A 220 10.42 -7.01 -10.17
C VAL A 220 9.87 -7.01 -8.75
N VAL A 221 9.43 -5.84 -8.29
CA VAL A 221 8.77 -5.66 -7.00
C VAL A 221 7.39 -5.05 -7.24
N MET A 222 6.35 -5.65 -6.69
CA MET A 222 4.99 -5.13 -6.77
C MET A 222 4.69 -4.31 -5.51
N THR A 223 3.99 -3.18 -5.62
CA THR A 223 3.50 -2.47 -4.42
C THR A 223 2.39 -3.23 -3.72
N ARG A 224 1.58 -3.97 -4.49
CA ARG A 224 0.60 -4.93 -4.00
C ARG A 224 0.45 -6.08 -4.99
N GLU A 225 0.30 -7.29 -4.46
CA GLU A 225 0.01 -8.48 -5.27
C GLU A 225 -1.44 -8.89 -5.21
N THR A 226 -2.22 -8.41 -4.25
CA THR A 226 -3.64 -8.76 -4.05
C THR A 226 -4.51 -7.50 -3.98
N ASP A 227 -5.82 -7.67 -3.77
CA ASP A 227 -6.74 -6.56 -3.58
C ASP A 227 -6.63 -5.95 -2.16
N VAL A 228 -5.51 -5.26 -1.92
CA VAL A 228 -5.22 -4.57 -0.66
C VAL A 228 -4.91 -3.10 -0.92
N PHE A 229 -5.33 -2.23 -0.01
CA PHE A 229 -5.00 -0.81 -0.08
C PHE A 229 -3.53 -0.57 0.30
N VAL A 230 -2.76 0.21 -0.45
CA VAL A 230 -1.41 0.64 -0.04
C VAL A 230 -1.38 2.16 -0.01
N PRO A 231 -1.01 2.80 1.13
CA PRO A 231 -0.95 4.26 1.19
C PRO A 231 0.05 4.83 0.18
N LEU A 232 -0.20 6.02 -0.35
CA LEU A 232 0.64 6.61 -1.40
C LEU A 232 2.10 6.76 -0.98
N ARG A 233 2.35 7.20 0.26
CA ARG A 233 3.70 7.30 0.83
C ARG A 233 4.40 5.94 0.93
N GLU A 234 3.65 4.89 1.22
CA GLU A 234 4.21 3.55 1.33
C GLU A 234 4.59 2.98 -0.04
N ARG A 235 3.81 3.27 -1.09
CA ARG A 235 4.18 2.92 -2.48
C ARG A 235 5.53 3.53 -2.87
N VAL A 236 5.75 4.80 -2.51
CA VAL A 236 7.03 5.51 -2.69
C VAL A 236 8.14 4.83 -1.87
N ASN A 237 7.89 4.51 -0.60
CA ASN A 237 8.88 3.85 0.25
C ASN A 237 9.28 2.47 -0.28
N ILE A 238 8.33 1.66 -0.76
CA ILE A 238 8.59 0.37 -1.40
C ILE A 238 9.59 0.55 -2.55
N ALA A 239 9.36 1.57 -3.40
CA ALA A 239 10.25 1.84 -4.52
C ALA A 239 11.68 2.19 -4.10
N ARG A 240 11.80 3.09 -3.10
CA ARG A 240 13.10 3.53 -2.58
C ARG A 240 13.84 2.41 -1.86
N ASN A 241 13.16 1.69 -0.98
CA ASN A 241 13.73 0.59 -0.21
C ASN A 241 14.16 -0.59 -1.09
N ALA A 242 13.45 -0.81 -2.20
CA ALA A 242 13.83 -1.81 -3.18
C ALA A 242 15.10 -1.43 -3.97
N GLY A 243 15.52 -0.17 -3.92
CA GLY A 243 16.59 0.36 -4.78
C GLY A 243 16.16 0.40 -6.25
N ALA A 244 14.92 0.79 -6.52
CA ALA A 244 14.35 0.72 -7.87
C ALA A 244 15.08 1.63 -8.87
N ASP A 245 15.34 1.10 -10.05
CA ASP A 245 15.84 1.83 -11.21
C ASP A 245 14.71 2.54 -11.97
N LEU A 246 13.48 2.05 -11.84
CA LEU A 246 12.27 2.60 -12.44
C LEU A 246 11.04 2.22 -11.62
N PHE A 247 10.14 3.18 -11.42
CA PHE A 247 8.83 3.00 -10.83
C PHE A 247 7.73 3.30 -11.85
N VAL A 248 6.81 2.37 -12.02
CA VAL A 248 5.68 2.49 -12.96
C VAL A 248 4.38 2.27 -12.22
N SER A 249 3.60 3.34 -12.04
CA SER A 249 2.26 3.28 -11.46
C SER A 249 1.21 3.12 -12.57
N VAL A 250 0.35 2.12 -12.44
CA VAL A 250 -0.63 1.71 -13.46
C VAL A 250 -2.03 2.08 -12.98
N HIS A 251 -2.71 2.89 -13.80
CA HIS A 251 -4.05 3.44 -13.56
C HIS A 251 -4.94 3.29 -14.81
N ALA A 252 -6.25 3.44 -14.62
CA ALA A 252 -7.24 3.53 -15.68
C ALA A 252 -8.42 4.39 -15.20
N ASP A 253 -8.24 5.70 -15.23
CA ASP A 253 -9.18 6.68 -14.71
C ASP A 253 -10.46 6.79 -15.56
N SER A 254 -11.40 7.64 -15.13
CA SER A 254 -12.66 7.93 -15.78
C SER A 254 -12.91 9.45 -15.79
N LEU A 255 -13.22 10.00 -16.96
CA LEU A 255 -13.61 11.40 -17.13
C LEU A 255 -15.12 11.57 -17.27
N ARG A 256 -15.63 12.79 -17.03
CA ARG A 256 -17.06 13.12 -17.22
C ARG A 256 -17.53 12.93 -18.67
N SER A 257 -16.67 13.20 -19.65
CA SER A 257 -17.00 13.08 -21.06
C SER A 257 -16.67 11.67 -21.56
N ALA A 258 -17.70 10.87 -21.83
CA ALA A 258 -17.55 9.54 -22.43
C ALA A 258 -16.96 9.53 -23.85
N LYS A 259 -16.81 10.71 -24.49
CA LYS A 259 -16.20 10.85 -25.82
C LYS A 259 -14.67 10.87 -25.78
N VAL A 260 -14.08 11.25 -24.65
CA VAL A 260 -12.62 11.32 -24.49
C VAL A 260 -12.09 9.91 -24.29
N ARG A 261 -11.00 9.57 -24.97
CA ARG A 261 -10.39 8.25 -24.91
C ARG A 261 -8.90 8.30 -25.19
N GLY A 262 -8.24 7.20 -24.87
CA GLY A 262 -6.85 6.91 -25.16
C GLY A 262 -5.96 6.95 -23.93
N ALA A 263 -4.84 6.25 -24.02
CA ALA A 263 -3.84 6.17 -22.97
C ALA A 263 -3.06 7.49 -22.83
N SER A 264 -2.53 7.73 -21.63
CA SER A 264 -1.65 8.86 -21.33
C SER A 264 -0.63 8.50 -20.26
N VAL A 265 0.47 9.25 -20.19
CA VAL A 265 1.57 9.05 -19.26
C VAL A 265 1.85 10.36 -18.54
N TYR A 266 2.00 10.29 -17.23
CA TYR A 266 2.24 11.42 -16.35
C TYR A 266 3.61 11.30 -15.69
N SER A 267 4.26 12.45 -15.54
CA SER A 267 5.51 12.60 -14.80
C SER A 267 5.38 13.68 -13.72
N LEU A 268 6.22 13.64 -12.69
CA LEU A 268 6.17 14.59 -11.59
C LEU A 268 6.52 16.01 -12.04
N SER A 269 5.68 16.98 -11.68
CA SER A 269 5.98 18.41 -11.77
C SER A 269 5.23 19.16 -10.67
N GLU A 270 5.82 20.24 -10.14
CA GLU A 270 5.13 21.15 -9.21
C GLU A 270 3.98 21.89 -9.92
N LYS A 271 4.22 22.30 -11.16
CA LYS A 271 3.22 22.96 -12.00
C LYS A 271 2.60 21.95 -12.96
N ALA A 272 1.27 21.85 -12.95
CA ALA A 272 0.56 20.97 -13.88
C ALA A 272 0.64 21.48 -15.33
N SER A 273 0.64 20.56 -16.30
CA SER A 273 0.64 20.86 -17.74
C SER A 273 -0.68 21.49 -18.21
N ASP A 274 -1.78 21.05 -17.61
CA ASP A 274 -3.14 21.44 -17.95
C ASP A 274 -4.08 21.21 -16.76
N LYS A 275 -5.32 21.70 -16.87
CA LYS A 275 -6.33 21.63 -15.82
C LYS A 275 -6.74 20.19 -15.53
N GLU A 276 -6.84 19.36 -16.57
CA GLU A 276 -7.19 17.95 -16.45
C GLU A 276 -6.10 17.18 -15.69
N ALA A 277 -4.82 17.42 -15.98
CA ALA A 277 -3.70 16.83 -15.24
C ALA A 277 -3.70 17.26 -13.76
N ALA A 278 -4.01 18.52 -13.46
CA ALA A 278 -4.14 19.00 -12.09
C ALA A 278 -5.30 18.33 -11.34
N GLN A 279 -6.45 18.16 -12.00
CA GLN A 279 -7.61 17.50 -11.44
C GLN A 279 -7.38 16.01 -11.19
N LEU A 280 -6.73 15.33 -12.13
CA LEU A 280 -6.33 13.93 -11.97
C LEU A 280 -5.38 13.78 -10.78
N ALA A 281 -4.33 14.60 -10.71
CA ALA A 281 -3.40 14.57 -9.58
C ALA A 281 -4.11 14.81 -8.24
N ALA A 282 -5.04 15.77 -8.16
CA ALA A 282 -5.81 16.02 -6.94
C ALA A 282 -6.69 14.82 -6.55
N LYS A 283 -7.33 14.18 -7.54
CA LYS A 283 -8.14 12.96 -7.34
C LYS A 283 -7.27 11.81 -6.83
N GLU A 284 -6.19 11.48 -7.53
CA GLU A 284 -5.31 10.36 -7.17
C GLU A 284 -4.63 10.59 -5.80
N ASN A 285 -4.27 11.83 -5.50
CA ASN A 285 -3.74 12.21 -4.19
C ASN A 285 -4.77 12.03 -3.06
N SER A 286 -6.06 11.90 -3.35
CA SER A 286 -7.11 11.69 -2.34
C SER A 286 -7.35 10.22 -1.99
N SER A 287 -6.63 9.28 -2.62
CA SER A 287 -6.74 7.83 -2.36
C SER A 287 -6.57 7.46 -0.87
N ASP A 288 -5.59 8.07 -0.19
CA ASP A 288 -5.38 7.87 1.26
C ASP A 288 -6.61 8.30 2.08
N VAL A 289 -7.26 9.42 1.71
CA VAL A 289 -8.47 9.93 2.39
C VAL A 289 -9.63 8.96 2.22
N ILE A 290 -9.80 8.39 1.03
CA ILE A 290 -10.84 7.38 0.72
C ILE A 290 -10.67 6.15 1.61
N ALA A 291 -9.42 5.76 1.89
CA ALA A 291 -9.12 4.67 2.82
C ALA A 291 -9.27 5.05 4.31
N GLY A 292 -9.76 6.25 4.60
CA GLY A 292 -9.92 6.77 5.96
C GLY A 292 -8.60 7.14 6.63
N ILE A 293 -7.52 7.28 5.86
CA ILE A 293 -6.21 7.78 6.32
C ILE A 293 -6.25 9.30 6.25
N SER A 294 -6.32 9.93 7.41
CA SER A 294 -6.28 11.39 7.53
C SER A 294 -4.84 11.84 7.26
N ILE A 295 -4.68 12.65 6.22
CA ILE A 295 -3.42 13.32 5.93
C ILE A 295 -3.42 14.57 6.81
N GLY A 296 -2.63 14.56 7.88
CA GLY A 296 -2.30 15.79 8.60
C GLY A 296 -1.72 16.81 7.61
N THR A 297 -1.93 18.09 7.88
CA THR A 297 -1.48 19.24 7.07
C THR A 297 0.06 19.40 6.98
N GLU A 298 0.82 18.31 7.01
CA GLU A 298 2.28 18.30 6.83
C GLU A 298 2.70 18.10 5.36
N THR A 299 1.82 18.39 4.40
CA THR A 299 2.16 18.35 2.97
C THR A 299 2.89 19.59 2.45
N ASP A 300 3.14 20.61 3.28
CA ASP A 300 3.92 21.79 2.85
C ASP A 300 5.44 21.67 3.09
N ASP A 301 5.91 20.72 3.91
CA ASP A 301 7.33 20.68 4.31
C ASP A 301 8.20 19.66 3.55
N ILE A 302 7.61 18.64 2.91
CA ILE A 302 8.41 17.69 2.10
C ILE A 302 8.87 18.32 0.77
N VAL A 303 8.21 19.40 0.33
CA VAL A 303 8.62 20.17 -0.87
C VAL A 303 9.81 21.11 -0.55
N ARG A 304 10.20 21.30 0.72
CA ARG A 304 11.15 22.36 1.14
C ARG A 304 12.49 21.90 1.70
N SER A 305 13.01 20.73 1.32
CA SER A 305 14.43 20.41 1.61
C SER A 305 15.34 20.85 0.45
N ILE A 306 15.91 22.06 0.60
CA ILE A 306 16.79 22.80 -0.33
C ILE A 306 18.18 22.14 -0.53
N LEU A 307 18.28 20.80 -0.50
CA LEU A 307 19.51 20.06 -0.82
C LEU A 307 19.30 18.89 -1.80
N ILE A 308 18.26 18.93 -2.64
CA ILE A 308 17.93 17.85 -3.59
C ILE A 308 17.51 18.37 -4.99
N ASP A 309 18.02 19.51 -5.47
CA ASP A 309 17.53 20.07 -6.74
C ASP A 309 18.13 19.38 -7.99
N LEU A 310 19.44 19.08 -7.99
CA LEU A 310 20.08 18.48 -9.17
C LEU A 310 19.72 17.00 -9.36
N ALA A 311 19.74 16.22 -8.27
CA ALA A 311 19.37 14.81 -8.30
C ALA A 311 17.89 14.62 -8.68
N GLN A 312 16.98 15.44 -8.14
CA GLN A 312 15.58 15.41 -8.57
C GLN A 312 15.40 15.83 -10.03
N ARG A 313 16.18 16.81 -10.52
CA ARG A 313 16.11 17.22 -11.93
C ARG A 313 16.55 16.09 -12.86
N GLU A 314 17.62 15.38 -12.54
CA GLU A 314 18.06 14.21 -13.29
C GLU A 314 17.00 13.10 -13.26
N THR A 315 16.45 12.78 -12.08
CA THR A 315 15.35 11.82 -11.92
C THR A 315 14.12 12.19 -12.76
N LYS A 316 13.69 13.46 -12.72
CA LYS A 316 12.59 13.97 -13.56
C LYS A 316 12.90 13.82 -15.05
N ASN A 317 14.11 14.16 -15.50
CA ASN A 317 14.52 13.99 -16.90
C ASN A 317 14.49 12.52 -17.33
N LYS A 318 14.93 11.61 -16.46
CA LYS A 318 14.85 10.16 -16.66
C LYS A 318 13.41 9.67 -16.78
N SER A 319 12.50 10.14 -15.94
CA SER A 319 11.05 9.86 -16.04
C SER A 319 10.47 10.33 -17.37
N VAL A 320 10.81 11.54 -17.80
CA VAL A 320 10.36 12.11 -19.08
C VAL A 320 10.91 11.31 -20.26
N ARG A 321 12.17 10.88 -20.22
CA ARG A 321 12.76 9.99 -21.23
C ARG A 321 11.98 8.68 -21.32
N PHE A 322 11.67 8.05 -20.19
CA PHE A 322 10.88 6.81 -20.18
C PHE A 322 9.47 7.03 -20.75
N ALA A 323 8.78 8.10 -20.34
CA ALA A 323 7.45 8.44 -20.86
C ALA A 323 7.42 8.57 -22.39
N LYS A 324 8.46 9.16 -22.99
CA LYS A 324 8.60 9.28 -24.46
C LYS A 324 8.76 7.94 -25.18
N LEU A 325 9.39 6.95 -24.55
CA LEU A 325 9.50 5.59 -25.09
C LEU A 325 8.20 4.80 -24.91
N LEU A 326 7.52 5.01 -23.79
CA LEU A 326 6.29 4.30 -23.46
C LEU A 326 5.11 4.67 -24.37
N LEU A 327 4.99 5.95 -24.77
CA LEU A 327 3.83 6.43 -25.52
C LEU A 327 3.65 5.76 -26.90
N PRO A 328 4.67 5.64 -27.77
CA PRO A 328 4.54 4.92 -29.02
C PRO A 328 4.11 3.45 -28.84
N GLU A 329 4.62 2.78 -27.82
CA GLU A 329 4.27 1.39 -27.50
C GLU A 329 2.79 1.24 -27.13
N LEU A 330 2.26 2.17 -26.31
CA LEU A 330 0.83 2.22 -25.97
C LEU A 330 -0.02 2.58 -27.20
N GLY A 331 0.46 3.48 -28.06
CA GLY A 331 -0.20 3.88 -29.30
C GLY A 331 -0.32 2.77 -30.34
N GLY A 332 0.56 1.77 -30.27
CA GLY A 332 0.45 0.54 -31.08
C GLY A 332 -0.68 -0.40 -30.63
N VAL A 333 -1.22 -0.23 -29.43
CA VAL A 333 -2.29 -1.08 -28.86
C VAL A 333 -3.66 -0.40 -28.94
N GLY A 334 -3.71 0.91 -28.72
CA GLY A 334 -4.96 1.67 -28.68
C GLY A 334 -4.74 3.15 -28.96
N ALA A 335 -5.81 3.94 -28.83
CA ALA A 335 -5.71 5.38 -29.00
C ALA A 335 -4.81 6.00 -27.90
N LEU A 336 -4.16 7.11 -28.22
CA LEU A 336 -3.52 7.98 -27.24
C LEU A 336 -4.40 9.21 -27.03
N LEU A 337 -4.42 9.72 -25.80
CA LEU A 337 -5.06 10.99 -25.50
C LEU A 337 -4.34 12.12 -26.25
N ARG A 338 -5.05 13.17 -26.67
CA ARG A 338 -4.39 14.38 -27.17
C ARG A 338 -3.54 14.98 -26.05
N ASN A 339 -2.28 15.30 -26.35
CA ASN A 339 -1.25 15.63 -25.35
C ASN A 339 -1.10 14.48 -24.35
N SER A 340 -0.63 13.34 -24.84
CA SER A 340 -0.57 12.09 -24.08
C SER A 340 0.57 12.03 -23.06
N HIS A 341 1.59 12.89 -23.16
CA HIS A 341 2.54 13.11 -22.07
C HIS A 341 2.14 14.37 -21.29
N ARG A 342 1.86 14.19 -20.00
CA ARG A 342 1.43 15.27 -19.09
C ARG A 342 2.26 15.27 -17.81
N TYR A 343 2.11 16.30 -17.01
CA TYR A 343 2.82 16.41 -15.74
C TYR A 343 2.00 17.16 -14.71
N ALA A 344 2.09 16.73 -13.45
CA ALA A 344 1.42 17.34 -12.30
C ALA A 344 1.99 16.79 -10.98
N GLY A 345 1.51 17.31 -9.84
CA GLY A 345 1.98 16.98 -8.49
C GLY A 345 1.42 15.67 -7.95
N PHE A 346 1.66 14.54 -8.62
CA PHE A 346 1.25 13.22 -8.15
C PHE A 346 2.14 12.77 -6.97
N ARG A 347 1.54 12.52 -5.80
CA ARG A 347 2.26 12.09 -4.60
C ARG A 347 2.99 10.76 -4.79
N VAL A 348 2.41 9.84 -5.55
CA VAL A 348 3.02 8.52 -5.83
C VAL A 348 4.31 8.64 -6.65
N LEU A 349 4.55 9.76 -7.33
CA LEU A 349 5.72 10.00 -8.18
C LEU A 349 6.82 10.82 -7.49
N THR A 350 6.74 11.01 -6.17
CA THR A 350 7.61 11.93 -5.40
C THR A 350 8.96 11.34 -4.97
N ALA A 351 9.28 10.12 -5.36
CA ALA A 351 10.59 9.53 -5.08
C ALA A 351 11.71 10.41 -5.71
N PRO A 352 12.59 11.02 -4.91
CA PRO A 352 13.58 11.99 -5.43
C PRO A 352 14.69 11.32 -6.26
N ASP A 353 14.93 10.03 -6.00
CA ASP A 353 16.04 9.21 -6.47
C ASP A 353 15.60 8.07 -7.41
N VAL A 354 14.30 7.92 -7.69
CA VAL A 354 13.74 6.86 -8.53
C VAL A 354 12.96 7.46 -9.69
N PRO A 355 13.38 7.27 -10.95
CA PRO A 355 12.59 7.65 -12.12
C PRO A 355 11.19 7.02 -12.05
N SER A 356 10.16 7.84 -12.14
CA SER A 356 8.79 7.47 -11.82
C SER A 356 7.80 8.02 -12.85
N VAL A 357 6.90 7.17 -13.35
CA VAL A 357 5.76 7.60 -14.18
C VAL A 357 4.46 6.98 -13.68
N LEU A 358 3.35 7.68 -13.94
CA LEU A 358 1.99 7.14 -13.82
C LEU A 358 1.44 6.94 -15.23
N VAL A 359 0.88 5.76 -15.48
CA VAL A 359 0.36 5.34 -16.79
C VAL A 359 -1.14 5.18 -16.69
N GLU A 360 -1.88 6.03 -17.38
CA GLU A 360 -3.31 5.87 -17.63
C GLU A 360 -3.49 4.99 -18.86
N LEU A 361 -3.95 3.75 -18.67
CA LEU A 361 -4.09 2.77 -19.74
C LEU A 361 -5.19 3.12 -20.75
N GLY A 362 -6.09 4.03 -20.38
CA GLY A 362 -7.27 4.44 -21.12
C GLY A 362 -8.34 4.93 -20.16
N LEU A 363 -9.48 5.41 -20.68
CA LEU A 363 -10.54 5.97 -19.85
C LEU A 363 -11.72 5.01 -19.70
N LEU A 364 -11.99 4.56 -18.47
CA LEU A 364 -13.10 3.64 -18.14
C LEU A 364 -14.49 4.23 -18.43
N SER A 365 -14.60 5.55 -18.57
CA SER A 365 -15.80 6.25 -19.03
C SER A 365 -16.11 6.06 -20.52
N ASN A 366 -15.13 5.63 -21.32
CA ASN A 366 -15.25 5.47 -22.77
C ASN A 366 -15.45 4.00 -23.16
N ALA A 367 -16.47 3.72 -23.98
CA ALA A 367 -16.85 2.35 -24.33
C ALA A 367 -15.76 1.57 -25.09
N ALA A 368 -14.95 2.24 -25.93
CA ALA A 368 -13.91 1.57 -26.71
C ALA A 368 -12.68 1.22 -25.85
N ASP A 369 -12.30 2.12 -24.94
CA ASP A 369 -11.22 1.86 -23.99
C ASP A 369 -11.65 0.84 -22.93
N GLU A 370 -12.87 0.94 -22.41
CA GLU A 370 -13.44 -0.07 -21.50
C GLU A 370 -13.43 -1.46 -22.16
N LYS A 371 -13.86 -1.56 -23.42
CA LYS A 371 -13.80 -2.84 -24.17
C LYS A 371 -12.38 -3.41 -24.25
N LEU A 372 -11.38 -2.55 -24.51
CA LEU A 372 -9.97 -2.95 -24.53
C LEU A 372 -9.54 -3.47 -23.15
N LEU A 373 -9.84 -2.71 -22.10
CA LEU A 373 -9.44 -2.98 -20.71
C LEU A 373 -10.16 -4.19 -20.10
N MET A 374 -11.38 -4.51 -20.54
CA MET A 374 -12.09 -5.72 -20.07
C MET A 374 -11.56 -6.99 -20.75
N SER A 375 -11.05 -6.87 -21.98
CA SER A 375 -10.55 -8.02 -22.72
C SER A 375 -9.21 -8.52 -22.16
N ALA A 376 -9.08 -9.83 -21.97
CA ALA A 376 -7.81 -10.43 -21.54
C ALA A 376 -6.68 -10.17 -22.55
N GLY A 377 -6.97 -10.26 -23.85
CA GLY A 377 -6.01 -9.96 -24.91
C GLY A 377 -5.61 -8.49 -24.98
N GLY A 378 -6.52 -7.56 -24.71
CA GLY A 378 -6.20 -6.13 -24.64
C GLY A 378 -5.28 -5.79 -23.46
N ARG A 379 -5.58 -6.32 -22.28
CA ARG A 379 -4.73 -6.18 -21.09
C ARG A 379 -3.34 -6.79 -21.30
N ASP A 380 -3.25 -7.91 -21.99
CA ASP A 380 -1.96 -8.52 -22.31
C ASP A 380 -1.14 -7.68 -23.29
N LYS A 381 -1.77 -7.12 -24.34
CA LYS A 381 -1.12 -6.21 -25.28
C LYS A 381 -0.61 -4.93 -24.60
N LEU A 382 -1.40 -4.34 -23.70
CA LEU A 382 -0.99 -3.17 -22.89
C LEU A 382 0.19 -3.50 -21.98
N ALA A 383 0.15 -4.64 -21.30
CA ALA A 383 1.26 -5.09 -20.46
C ALA A 383 2.54 -5.36 -21.26
N ALA A 384 2.42 -5.98 -22.44
CA ALA A 384 3.53 -6.20 -23.35
C ALA A 384 4.12 -4.88 -23.88
N ALA A 385 3.29 -3.86 -24.14
CA ALA A 385 3.73 -2.52 -24.52
C ALA A 385 4.54 -1.83 -23.41
N ILE A 386 4.07 -1.90 -22.16
CA ILE A 386 4.83 -1.39 -21.00
C ILE A 386 6.17 -2.13 -20.87
N PHE A 387 6.17 -3.45 -21.00
CA PHE A 387 7.39 -4.25 -20.99
C PHE A 387 8.39 -3.82 -22.06
N ARG A 388 7.98 -3.70 -23.33
CA ARG A 388 8.88 -3.29 -24.43
C ARG A 388 9.48 -1.91 -24.19
N ALA A 389 8.70 -0.96 -23.68
CA ALA A 389 9.20 0.36 -23.34
C ALA A 389 10.26 0.31 -22.21
N ILE A 390 10.06 -0.54 -21.20
CA ILE A 390 11.04 -0.76 -20.12
C ILE A 390 12.32 -1.39 -20.70
N ASP A 391 12.16 -2.39 -21.56
CA ASP A 391 13.28 -3.08 -22.19
C ASP A 391 14.13 -2.14 -23.05
N GLN A 392 13.47 -1.30 -23.85
CA GLN A 392 14.11 -0.24 -24.64
C GLN A 392 14.79 0.81 -23.78
N TYR A 393 14.17 1.23 -22.67
CA TYR A 393 14.75 2.25 -21.78
C TYR A 393 16.09 1.82 -21.16
N PHE A 394 16.23 0.51 -20.93
CA PHE A 394 17.42 -0.12 -20.36
C PHE A 394 18.28 -0.88 -21.38
N ALA A 395 18.06 -0.68 -22.68
CA ALA A 395 18.82 -1.36 -23.73
C ALA A 395 20.33 -1.06 -23.64
N ASP A 396 20.71 0.19 -23.31
CA ASP A 396 22.11 0.64 -23.31
C ASP A 396 22.89 0.24 -22.04
N ARG A 397 22.23 -0.23 -20.98
CA ARG A 397 22.89 -0.71 -19.75
C ARG A 397 23.45 -2.14 -19.90
N GLN A 398 23.73 -2.56 -21.13
CA GLN A 398 24.25 -3.88 -21.51
C GLN A 398 25.78 -3.99 -21.44
N SER A 399 26.50 -2.90 -21.12
CA SER A 399 27.97 -2.85 -21.05
C SER A 399 28.52 -2.92 -19.64
#